data_AF-A0A534YJY4-F1
#
_entry.id   AF-A0A534YJY4-F1
#
_cell.length_a   1.000
_cell.length_b   1.000
_cell.length_c   1.000
_cell.angle_alpha   90.00
_cell.angle_beta   90.00
_cell.angle_gamma   90.00
#
_symmetry.space_group_name_H-M   'P 1'
#
loop_
_entity.id
_entity.type
_entity.pdbx_description
1 polymer ?
#
loop_
_entity_poly.entity_id
_entity_poly.type
_entity_poly.pdbx_seq_one_letter_code
_entity_poly.pdbx_strand_id
1 'polypeptide(L)'
;MGRNLGLYQRHNILTDLTLFGAGPTGGGVGTGGTTLGRIGFGYLYPNFNAQLTYTSPATLPVQVTLGLFDPSAIEGNSHSFGFTRSPRLETELTFTQQLSEKNGSNTPVSTITAWLGASYQHASANFNKVTNKAVDVDQGPAIDGVGGAAGAKLDIAGVSLVGSGYVASGLGTTLMFDFANTAVDAADKARTSWGYIAQAAYAVPATNVVVGGAWGESRMIETDADKAGGADALVKANSAATASIQYNWTKSLKNVLEATYAQSEAFSGAKKKSFQGALGLMLFF
;
A
#
# COMPACT_ATOMS: atom_id res chain seq x y z
N MET A 1 18.69 -12.26 0.74
CA MET A 1 19.52 -11.14 0.28
C MET A 1 19.14 -10.86 -1.16
N GLY A 2 18.85 -9.61 -1.51
CA GLY A 2 18.52 -9.25 -2.89
C GLY A 2 17.58 -8.05 -2.95
N ARG A 3 16.96 -7.83 -4.10
CA ARG A 3 15.93 -6.82 -4.27
C ARG A 3 14.56 -7.51 -4.34
N ASN A 4 13.68 -7.24 -3.39
CA ASN A 4 12.33 -7.79 -3.37
C ASN A 4 11.34 -6.76 -2.83
N LEU A 5 10.06 -7.09 -2.86
CA LEU A 5 9.00 -6.25 -2.29
C LEU A 5 9.21 -6.08 -0.78
N GLY A 6 9.06 -4.84 -0.28
CA GLY A 6 9.06 -4.54 1.16
C GLY A 6 8.05 -5.38 1.94
N LEU A 7 8.27 -5.57 3.24
CA LEU A 7 7.40 -6.38 4.11
C LEU A 7 6.19 -5.59 4.60
N TYR A 8 6.38 -4.33 4.94
CA TYR A 8 5.29 -3.47 5.39
C TYR A 8 4.33 -3.17 4.21
N GLN A 9 3.03 -3.43 4.36
CA GLN A 9 1.98 -3.38 3.30
C GLN A 9 2.03 -4.49 2.24
N ARG A 10 2.96 -5.45 2.31
CA ARG A 10 3.10 -6.50 1.29
C ARG A 10 1.82 -7.29 1.04
N HIS A 11 1.20 -7.78 2.12
CA HIS A 11 -0.05 -8.54 1.98
C HIS A 11 -1.20 -7.70 1.42
N ASN A 12 -1.22 -6.39 1.67
CA ASN A 12 -2.27 -5.51 1.13
C ASN A 12 -2.19 -5.42 -0.40
N ILE A 13 -0.99 -5.28 -0.97
CA ILE A 13 -0.83 -5.25 -2.43
C ILE A 13 -0.98 -6.64 -3.06
N LEU A 14 -0.49 -7.70 -2.42
CA LEU A 14 -0.56 -9.07 -2.96
C LEU A 14 -1.98 -9.66 -2.93
N THR A 15 -2.88 -9.08 -2.13
CA THR A 15 -4.28 -9.52 -2.05
C THR A 15 -5.25 -8.59 -2.77
N ASP A 16 -4.78 -7.47 -3.34
CA ASP A 16 -5.64 -6.50 -4.02
C ASP A 16 -6.41 -7.13 -5.20
N LEU A 17 -7.72 -6.90 -5.24
CA LEU A 17 -8.59 -7.26 -6.36
C LEU A 17 -8.07 -6.71 -7.71
N THR A 18 -7.47 -5.52 -7.70
CA THR A 18 -6.97 -4.84 -8.91
C THR A 18 -5.59 -5.31 -9.34
N LEU A 19 -4.98 -6.28 -8.66
CA LEU A 19 -3.66 -6.84 -9.01
C LEU A 19 -3.61 -7.36 -10.46
N PHE A 20 -4.74 -7.84 -10.97
CA PHE A 20 -4.92 -8.31 -12.34
C PHE A 20 -5.64 -7.31 -13.25
N GLY A 21 -5.96 -6.13 -12.72
CA GLY A 21 -6.63 -5.05 -13.41
C GLY A 21 -5.73 -3.83 -13.54
N ALA A 22 -6.34 -2.66 -13.53
CA ALA A 22 -5.62 -1.39 -13.67
C ALA A 22 -5.73 -0.54 -12.40
N GLY A 23 -6.93 -0.44 -11.83
CA GLY A 23 -7.25 0.50 -10.76
C GLY A 23 -7.16 1.97 -11.19
N PRO A 24 -7.27 2.91 -10.23
CA PRO A 24 -7.12 4.34 -10.50
C PRO A 24 -5.69 4.76 -10.89
N THR A 25 -5.56 5.98 -11.41
CA THR A 25 -4.26 6.65 -11.62
C THR A 25 -3.54 6.90 -10.31
N GLY A 26 -2.21 6.71 -10.31
CA GLY A 26 -1.37 6.90 -9.14
C GLY A 26 -1.29 8.34 -8.62
N GLY A 27 -1.09 8.50 -7.30
CA GLY A 27 -0.87 9.80 -6.66
C GLY A 27 -2.13 10.66 -6.48
N GLY A 28 -3.29 10.17 -6.94
CA GLY A 28 -4.57 10.85 -6.88
C GLY A 28 -5.24 10.95 -8.25
N VAL A 29 -6.46 11.47 -8.27
CA VAL A 29 -7.23 11.65 -9.49
C VAL A 29 -6.74 12.90 -10.23
N GLY A 30 -6.37 12.73 -11.50
CA GLY A 30 -6.01 13.83 -12.38
C GLY A 30 -4.62 14.43 -12.11
N THR A 31 -3.73 13.64 -11.50
CA THR A 31 -2.28 13.92 -11.34
C THR A 31 -1.46 13.50 -12.55
N GLY A 32 -2.07 12.79 -13.52
CA GLY A 32 -1.37 12.22 -14.68
C GLY A 32 -0.63 10.92 -14.32
N GLY A 33 0.11 10.35 -15.28
CA GLY A 33 0.88 9.12 -15.06
C GLY A 33 0.12 7.82 -15.34
N THR A 34 0.62 6.71 -14.81
CA THR A 34 0.08 5.35 -15.01
C THR A 34 -0.94 4.98 -13.93
N THR A 35 -1.73 3.94 -14.19
CA THR A 35 -2.54 3.30 -13.15
C THR A 35 -1.66 2.52 -12.18
N LEU A 36 -2.00 2.50 -10.89
CA LEU A 36 -1.20 1.85 -9.84
C LEU A 36 -2.01 0.82 -9.03
N GLY A 37 -3.12 0.31 -9.58
CA GLY A 37 -4.07 -0.43 -8.76
C GLY A 37 -4.57 0.44 -7.61
N ARG A 38 -4.78 -0.15 -6.43
CA ARG A 38 -5.24 0.58 -5.25
C ARG A 38 -4.14 1.23 -4.41
N ILE A 39 -2.91 1.35 -4.93
CA ILE A 39 -1.83 2.08 -4.26
C ILE A 39 -2.26 3.54 -4.03
N GLY A 40 -2.22 3.98 -2.77
CA GLY A 40 -2.70 5.29 -2.36
C GLY A 40 -4.22 5.44 -2.27
N PHE A 41 -4.96 4.33 -2.42
CA PHE A 41 -6.42 4.23 -2.27
C PHE A 41 -6.81 3.11 -1.30
N GLY A 42 -6.00 2.94 -0.25
CA GLY A 42 -6.22 1.94 0.80
C GLY A 42 -4.94 1.43 1.48
N TYR A 43 -3.82 1.45 0.76
CA TYR A 43 -2.51 1.07 1.27
C TYR A 43 -1.40 1.87 0.60
N LEU A 44 -0.22 1.95 1.23
CA LEU A 44 0.99 2.55 0.66
C LEU A 44 1.76 1.52 -0.17
N TYR A 45 2.48 1.97 -1.20
CA TYR A 45 3.33 1.09 -1.98
C TYR A 45 4.58 0.66 -1.18
N PRO A 46 4.79 -0.64 -0.91
CA PRO A 46 5.96 -1.14 -0.18
C PRO A 46 7.30 -0.93 -0.90
N ASN A 47 7.28 -0.72 -2.22
CA ASN A 47 8.45 -0.61 -3.09
C ASN A 47 9.29 -1.91 -3.18
N PHE A 48 10.08 -2.03 -4.24
CA PHE A 48 11.09 -3.08 -4.39
C PHE A 48 12.43 -2.56 -3.88
N ASN A 49 12.85 -3.06 -2.73
CA ASN A 49 13.97 -2.53 -1.96
C ASN A 49 15.10 -3.55 -1.89
N ALA A 50 16.34 -3.08 -1.80
CA ALA A 50 17.46 -3.93 -1.44
C ALA A 50 17.30 -4.35 0.04
N GLN A 51 17.40 -5.65 0.31
CA GLN A 51 17.08 -6.20 1.63
C GLN A 51 17.88 -7.46 2.01
N LEU A 52 18.13 -7.57 3.31
CA LEU A 52 18.42 -8.82 4.01
C LEU A 52 17.18 -9.21 4.79
N THR A 53 16.66 -10.42 4.58
CA THR A 53 15.42 -10.87 5.20
C THR A 53 15.55 -12.30 5.68
N TYR A 54 15.03 -12.55 6.88
CA TYR A 54 14.86 -13.86 7.46
C TYR A 54 13.38 -14.12 7.66
N THR A 55 12.92 -15.29 7.21
CA THR A 55 11.56 -15.79 7.47
C THR A 55 11.68 -17.08 8.28
N SER A 56 10.91 -17.18 9.36
CA SER A 56 10.85 -18.40 10.16
C SER A 56 10.34 -19.59 9.32
N PRO A 57 10.66 -20.84 9.70
CA PRO A 57 10.17 -22.01 8.98
C PRO A 57 8.65 -22.01 8.78
N ALA A 58 8.20 -22.46 7.61
CA ALA A 58 6.78 -22.54 7.25
C ALA A 58 6.03 -23.72 7.89
N THR A 59 6.62 -24.37 8.89
CA THR A 59 6.06 -25.58 9.53
C THR A 59 4.99 -25.26 10.58
N LEU A 60 4.88 -24.00 11.00
CA LEU A 60 3.83 -23.52 11.89
C LEU A 60 2.79 -22.72 11.09
N PRO A 61 1.51 -22.68 11.54
CA PRO A 61 0.51 -21.77 10.99
C PRO A 61 0.93 -20.30 11.05
N VAL A 62 1.83 -19.96 11.98
CA VAL A 62 2.40 -18.63 12.15
C VAL A 62 3.80 -18.56 11.52
N GLN A 63 4.03 -17.57 10.67
CA GLN A 63 5.35 -17.22 10.17
C GLN A 63 5.72 -15.79 10.55
N VAL A 64 6.97 -15.59 10.95
CA VAL A 64 7.54 -14.28 11.25
C VAL A 64 8.61 -14.00 10.22
N THR A 65 8.55 -12.83 9.61
CA THR A 65 9.55 -12.33 8.68
C THR A 65 10.13 -11.03 9.21
N LEU A 66 11.45 -10.96 9.35
CA LEU A 66 12.20 -9.77 9.75
C LEU A 66 13.12 -9.37 8.62
N GLY A 67 13.17 -8.08 8.28
CA GLY A 67 14.04 -7.58 7.23
C GLY A 67 14.75 -6.28 7.59
N LEU A 68 16.00 -6.21 7.16
CA LEU A 68 16.81 -5.00 7.13
C LEU A 68 16.87 -4.53 5.68
N PHE A 69 16.52 -3.27 5.47
CA PHE A 69 16.32 -2.67 4.16
C PHE A 69 17.29 -1.51 3.97
N ASP A 70 17.71 -1.31 2.73
CA ASP A 70 18.32 -0.05 2.33
C ASP A 70 17.33 1.09 2.60
N PRO A 71 17.66 2.03 3.50
CA PRO A 71 16.74 3.09 3.88
C PRO A 71 16.51 4.06 2.72
N SER A 72 15.41 4.80 2.79
CA SER A 72 15.05 5.78 1.75
C SER A 72 15.17 7.19 2.31
N ALA A 73 15.48 8.17 1.46
CA ALA A 73 15.36 9.57 1.87
C ALA A 73 13.91 9.88 2.24
N ILE A 74 13.69 10.70 3.26
CA ILE A 74 12.37 11.25 3.57
C ILE A 74 12.37 12.70 3.10
N GLU A 75 11.47 13.07 2.20
CA GLU A 75 11.39 14.44 1.69
C GLU A 75 10.37 15.27 2.49
N GLY A 76 10.85 16.39 3.04
CA GLY A 76 10.02 17.43 3.63
C GLY A 76 10.02 18.71 2.83
N ASN A 77 9.08 19.61 3.15
CA ASN A 77 8.99 20.91 2.49
C ASN A 77 10.26 21.77 2.71
N SER A 78 10.83 21.76 3.92
CA SER A 78 11.98 22.61 4.29
C SER A 78 13.33 21.89 4.19
N HIS A 79 13.38 20.59 4.50
CA HIS A 79 14.60 19.79 4.48
C HIS A 79 14.44 18.49 3.69
N SER A 80 15.55 17.99 3.15
CA SER A 80 15.68 16.60 2.70
C SER A 80 16.38 15.80 3.81
N PHE A 81 15.77 14.69 4.21
CA PHE A 81 16.29 13.77 5.21
C PHE A 81 16.89 12.55 4.52
N GLY A 82 18.09 12.71 3.96
CA GLY A 82 18.76 11.69 3.16
C GLY A 82 19.89 10.93 3.88
N PHE A 83 20.18 11.25 5.14
CA PHE A 83 21.26 10.58 5.89
C PHE A 83 20.71 9.62 6.94
N THR A 84 21.15 8.36 6.89
CA THR A 84 20.67 7.28 7.78
C THR A 84 21.85 6.52 8.38
N ARG A 85 21.85 6.32 9.70
CA ARG A 85 22.91 5.56 10.42
C ARG A 85 22.58 4.08 10.60
N SER A 86 21.33 3.70 10.40
CA SER A 86 20.82 2.34 10.54
C SER A 86 20.03 1.94 9.30
N PRO A 87 19.97 0.64 8.96
CA PRO A 87 19.03 0.17 7.95
C PRO A 87 17.59 0.45 8.36
N ARG A 88 16.67 0.49 7.39
CA ARG A 88 15.23 0.46 7.69
C ARG A 88 14.87 -0.94 8.17
N LEU A 89 14.14 -1.02 9.28
CA LEU A 89 13.62 -2.28 9.81
C LEU A 89 12.19 -2.46 9.33
N GLU A 90 11.87 -3.63 8.79
CA GLU A 90 10.49 -4.04 8.55
C GLU A 90 10.23 -5.45 9.07
N THR A 91 8.99 -5.71 9.46
CA THR A 91 8.54 -7.01 9.94
C THR A 91 7.17 -7.36 9.36
N GLU A 92 6.93 -8.65 9.18
CA GLU A 92 5.62 -9.19 8.86
C GLU A 92 5.39 -10.49 9.64
N LEU A 93 4.28 -10.54 10.39
CA LEU A 93 3.72 -11.73 10.99
C LEU A 93 2.56 -12.18 10.11
N THR A 94 2.53 -13.46 9.73
CA THR A 94 1.39 -14.05 9.03
C THR A 94 0.89 -15.27 9.79
N PHE A 95 -0.41 -15.44 9.84
CA PHE A 95 -1.07 -16.64 10.33
C PHE A 95 -1.93 -17.20 9.20
N THR A 96 -1.78 -18.48 8.86
CA THR A 96 -2.64 -19.15 7.88
C THR A 96 -3.14 -20.48 8.45
N GLN A 97 -4.46 -20.66 8.45
CA GLN A 97 -5.11 -21.88 8.91
C GLN A 97 -6.08 -22.39 7.85
N GLN A 98 -5.96 -23.68 7.54
CA GLN A 98 -6.93 -24.41 6.76
C GLN A 98 -8.17 -24.70 7.62
N LEU A 99 -9.35 -24.38 7.09
CA LEU A 99 -10.65 -24.55 7.76
C LEU A 99 -11.42 -25.77 7.25
N SER A 100 -11.04 -26.31 6.09
CA SER A 100 -11.67 -27.49 5.51
C SER A 100 -10.63 -28.48 5.02
N GLU A 101 -10.91 -29.77 5.15
CA GLU A 101 -10.04 -30.81 4.62
C GLU A 101 -9.94 -30.75 3.09
N LYS A 102 -8.77 -31.09 2.57
CA LYS A 102 -8.57 -31.25 1.13
C LYS A 102 -9.23 -32.55 0.67
N ASN A 103 -10.46 -32.48 0.18
CA ASN A 103 -11.15 -33.65 -0.37
C ASN A 103 -10.93 -33.74 -1.89
N GLY A 104 -9.75 -34.20 -2.31
CA GLY A 104 -9.35 -34.34 -3.72
C GLY A 104 -8.59 -33.14 -4.31
N SER A 105 -8.16 -33.24 -5.58
CA SER A 105 -7.26 -32.28 -6.23
C SER A 105 -7.91 -30.93 -6.59
N ASN A 106 -9.25 -30.89 -6.74
CA ASN A 106 -9.99 -29.73 -7.26
C ASN A 106 -10.96 -29.08 -6.26
N THR A 107 -11.07 -29.58 -5.03
CA THR A 107 -11.96 -28.98 -4.02
C THR A 107 -11.32 -27.73 -3.46
N PRO A 108 -11.96 -26.54 -3.58
CA PRO A 108 -11.44 -25.32 -2.98
C PRO A 108 -11.26 -25.51 -1.48
N VAL A 109 -10.06 -25.26 -1.00
CA VAL A 109 -9.74 -25.33 0.42
C VAL A 109 -10.18 -24.01 1.05
N SER A 110 -11.01 -24.09 2.09
CA SER A 110 -11.35 -22.92 2.89
C SER A 110 -10.17 -22.56 3.79
N THR A 111 -9.76 -21.30 3.79
CA THR A 111 -8.58 -20.81 4.50
C THR A 111 -8.87 -19.46 5.14
N ILE A 112 -8.33 -19.27 6.34
CA ILE A 112 -8.18 -17.94 6.92
C ILE A 112 -6.70 -17.59 6.95
N THR A 113 -6.37 -16.39 6.47
CA THR A 113 -5.05 -15.79 6.57
C THR A 113 -5.17 -14.47 7.29
N ALA A 114 -4.34 -14.21 8.29
CA ALA A 114 -4.23 -12.91 8.95
C ALA A 114 -2.79 -12.44 8.90
N TRP A 115 -2.57 -11.13 8.90
CA TRP A 115 -1.23 -10.56 8.89
C TRP A 115 -1.14 -9.29 9.72
N LEU A 116 0.06 -9.04 10.21
CA LEU A 116 0.48 -7.80 10.86
C LEU A 116 1.83 -7.42 10.26
N GLY A 117 2.02 -6.15 9.90
CA GLY A 117 3.28 -5.63 9.37
C GLY A 117 3.67 -4.32 10.03
N ALA A 118 4.97 -4.06 10.12
CA ALA A 118 5.48 -2.79 10.64
C ALA A 118 6.76 -2.35 9.91
N SER A 119 7.02 -1.04 9.92
CA SER A 119 8.23 -0.42 9.37
C SER A 119 8.74 0.68 10.29
N TYR A 120 10.06 0.80 10.41
CA TYR A 120 10.74 1.88 11.12
C TYR A 120 12.04 2.28 10.41
N GLN A 121 12.26 3.58 10.22
CA GLN A 121 13.58 4.13 9.93
C GLN A 121 13.77 5.50 10.59
N HIS A 122 15.02 5.89 10.80
CA HIS A 122 15.42 7.22 11.25
C HIS A 122 16.31 7.88 10.19
N ALA A 123 16.02 9.14 9.85
CA ALA A 123 16.79 9.90 8.88
C ALA A 123 17.07 11.33 9.37
N SER A 124 18.34 11.74 9.33
CA SER A 124 18.78 13.12 9.60
C SER A 124 18.73 13.96 8.33
N ALA A 125 18.46 15.26 8.49
CA ALA A 125 18.57 16.22 7.42
C ALA A 125 20.03 16.36 6.97
N ASN A 126 20.24 16.26 5.67
CA ASN A 126 21.53 16.53 5.04
C ASN A 126 21.48 17.78 4.15
N PHE A 127 20.29 18.34 3.92
CA PHE A 127 20.09 19.50 3.07
C PHE A 127 18.88 20.35 3.51
N ASN A 128 19.06 21.67 3.53
CA ASN A 128 18.00 22.65 3.76
C ASN A 128 17.63 23.31 2.42
N LYS A 129 16.39 23.07 1.96
CA LYS A 129 15.86 23.53 0.68
C LYS A 129 15.58 25.04 0.67
N VAL A 130 15.22 25.61 1.82
CA VAL A 130 14.89 27.04 1.96
C VAL A 130 16.12 27.91 1.79
N THR A 131 17.24 27.50 2.38
CA THR A 131 18.52 28.23 2.33
C THR A 131 19.46 27.72 1.23
N ASN A 132 19.11 26.60 0.59
CA ASN A 132 19.90 25.92 -0.43
C ASN A 132 21.32 25.56 0.06
N LYS A 133 21.42 24.98 1.26
CA LYS A 133 22.69 24.63 1.91
C LYS A 133 22.65 23.22 2.50
N ALA A 134 23.83 22.59 2.53
CA ALA A 134 24.03 21.37 3.31
C ALA A 134 23.79 21.63 4.80
N VAL A 135 23.27 20.62 5.49
CA VAL A 135 23.03 20.62 6.93
C VAL A 135 23.99 19.63 7.58
N ASP A 136 24.54 20.01 8.74
CA ASP A 136 25.29 19.07 9.57
C ASP A 136 24.33 17.98 10.08
N VAL A 137 24.58 16.74 9.69
CA VAL A 137 23.70 15.59 9.98
C VAL A 137 23.61 15.25 11.47
N ASP A 138 24.51 15.79 12.30
CA ASP A 138 24.56 15.56 13.74
C ASP A 138 23.90 16.68 14.55
N GLN A 139 23.68 17.84 13.93
CA GLN A 139 23.11 19.04 14.56
C GLN A 139 21.79 19.49 13.91
N GLY A 140 21.48 18.96 12.72
CA GLY A 140 20.27 19.26 11.97
C GLY A 140 19.02 18.54 12.50
N PRO A 141 17.84 18.90 11.97
CA PRO A 141 16.61 18.17 12.29
C PRO A 141 16.69 16.72 11.80
N ALA A 142 15.91 15.84 12.43
CA ALA A 142 15.78 14.45 12.03
C ALA A 142 14.32 14.00 12.10
N ILE A 143 13.98 12.99 11.32
CA ILE A 143 12.62 12.45 11.19
C ILE A 143 12.63 10.93 11.32
N ASP A 144 11.66 10.42 12.06
CA ASP A 144 11.32 9.01 12.10
C ASP A 144 10.20 8.72 11.10
N GLY A 145 10.41 7.69 10.27
CA GLY A 145 9.38 7.08 9.45
C GLY A 145 8.88 5.81 10.13
N VAL A 146 7.62 5.78 10.54
CA VAL A 146 7.02 4.64 11.27
C VAL A 146 5.71 4.21 10.63
N GLY A 147 5.49 2.92 10.47
CA GLY A 147 4.24 2.38 9.94
C GLY A 147 3.81 1.08 10.60
N GLY A 148 2.49 0.89 10.75
CA GLY A 148 1.85 -0.33 11.20
C GLY A 148 0.68 -0.71 10.29
N ALA A 149 0.51 -2.00 10.02
CA ALA A 149 -0.49 -2.54 9.10
C ALA A 149 -1.06 -3.84 9.64
N ALA A 150 -2.36 -4.09 9.44
CA ALA A 150 -2.96 -5.37 9.77
C ALA A 150 -4.07 -5.71 8.78
N GLY A 151 -4.35 -6.99 8.60
CA GLY A 151 -5.44 -7.44 7.76
C GLY A 151 -5.73 -8.91 7.89
N ALA A 152 -6.82 -9.32 7.25
CA ALA A 152 -7.21 -10.71 7.14
C ALA A 152 -7.90 -11.00 5.80
N LYS A 153 -7.79 -12.26 5.39
CA LYS A 153 -8.43 -12.86 4.23
C LYS A 153 -9.15 -14.12 4.65
N LEU A 154 -10.40 -14.26 4.23
CA LEU A 154 -11.19 -15.47 4.39
C LEU A 154 -11.59 -15.97 2.99
N ASP A 155 -11.13 -17.17 2.65
CA ASP A 155 -11.60 -17.90 1.48
C ASP A 155 -12.50 -19.05 1.97
N ILE A 156 -13.77 -19.06 1.56
CA ILE A 156 -14.75 -20.07 1.97
C ILE A 156 -15.77 -20.30 0.86
N ALA A 157 -15.95 -21.56 0.45
CA ALA A 157 -17.00 -21.97 -0.50
C ALA A 157 -17.10 -21.10 -1.78
N GLY A 158 -15.95 -20.68 -2.34
CA GLY A 158 -15.87 -19.83 -3.54
C GLY A 158 -16.01 -18.32 -3.29
N VAL A 159 -16.29 -17.90 -2.06
CA VAL A 159 -16.22 -16.50 -1.62
C VAL A 159 -14.82 -16.20 -1.09
N SER A 160 -14.27 -15.05 -1.46
CA SER A 160 -13.03 -14.49 -0.93
C SER A 160 -13.33 -13.11 -0.35
N LEU A 161 -13.05 -12.92 0.94
CA LEU A 161 -13.22 -11.64 1.63
C LEU A 161 -11.86 -11.17 2.10
N VAL A 162 -11.52 -9.90 1.88
CA VAL A 162 -10.31 -9.29 2.44
C VAL A 162 -10.68 -7.97 3.09
N GLY A 163 -10.13 -7.76 4.28
CA GLY A 163 -10.16 -6.47 4.98
C GLY A 163 -8.79 -6.18 5.55
N SER A 164 -8.27 -4.98 5.34
CA SER A 164 -7.01 -4.55 5.95
C SER A 164 -6.93 -3.04 6.09
N GLY A 165 -5.93 -2.58 6.83
CA GLY A 165 -5.65 -1.16 6.98
C GLY A 165 -4.27 -0.88 7.51
N TYR A 166 -3.94 0.40 7.56
CA TYR A 166 -2.65 0.89 8.01
C TYR A 166 -2.74 2.26 8.70
N VAL A 167 -1.71 2.55 9.48
CA VAL A 167 -1.37 3.87 9.97
C VAL A 167 0.13 4.08 9.81
N ALA A 168 0.54 5.28 9.42
CA ALA A 168 1.93 5.64 9.24
C ALA A 168 2.19 7.10 9.58
N SER A 169 3.43 7.42 9.95
CA SER A 169 3.94 8.77 10.13
C SER A 169 5.25 8.90 9.38
N GLY A 170 5.40 9.96 8.58
CA GLY A 170 6.64 10.22 7.83
C GLY A 170 6.84 9.30 6.61
N LEU A 171 5.81 8.58 6.17
CA LEU A 171 5.86 7.68 5.00
C LEU A 171 5.14 8.26 3.76
N GLY A 172 4.24 9.24 3.92
CA GLY A 172 3.39 9.76 2.84
C GLY A 172 2.05 9.02 2.69
N THR A 173 1.35 9.21 1.57
CA THR A 173 -0.02 8.70 1.34
C THR A 173 -0.19 7.79 0.12
N THR A 174 0.84 7.60 -0.70
CA THR A 174 0.74 6.76 -1.92
C THR A 174 1.99 5.90 -2.07
N LEU A 175 3.13 6.51 -2.37
CA LEU A 175 4.41 5.84 -2.43
C LEU A 175 5.14 6.08 -1.09
N MET A 176 5.67 5.03 -0.48
CA MET A 176 6.40 5.18 0.77
C MET A 176 7.69 5.99 0.57
N PHE A 177 7.90 6.97 1.46
CA PHE A 177 9.11 7.81 1.48
C PHE A 177 9.35 8.60 0.18
N ASP A 178 8.28 8.93 -0.55
CA ASP A 178 8.38 9.55 -1.88
C ASP A 178 8.76 11.05 -1.85
N PHE A 179 9.24 11.52 -3.00
CA PHE A 179 9.91 12.79 -3.25
C PHE A 179 8.99 14.03 -3.26
N ALA A 180 7.68 13.86 -3.18
CA ALA A 180 6.70 14.92 -3.40
C ALA A 180 6.35 15.75 -2.14
N ASN A 181 7.26 15.86 -1.16
CA ASN A 181 7.06 16.61 0.11
C ASN A 181 5.78 16.23 0.88
N THR A 182 5.21 15.04 0.67
CA THR A 182 3.97 14.60 1.34
C THR A 182 4.21 14.02 2.73
N ALA A 183 5.44 13.63 3.05
CA ALA A 183 5.77 12.91 4.27
C ALA A 183 6.01 13.83 5.47
N VAL A 184 6.55 15.03 5.25
CA VAL A 184 6.99 15.95 6.31
C VAL A 184 6.63 17.39 5.92
N ASP A 185 6.13 18.17 6.87
CA ASP A 185 5.70 19.55 6.65
C ASP A 185 6.85 20.57 6.60
N ALA A 186 6.51 21.86 6.52
CA ALA A 186 7.48 22.96 6.47
C ALA A 186 8.15 23.26 7.83
N ALA A 187 7.60 22.74 8.94
CA ALA A 187 8.15 22.84 10.28
C ALA A 187 8.91 21.56 10.69
N ASP A 188 9.24 20.70 9.73
CA ASP A 188 9.88 19.40 9.94
C ASP A 188 9.10 18.50 10.90
N LYS A 189 7.77 18.48 10.79
CA LYS A 189 6.91 17.48 11.44
C LYS A 189 6.45 16.43 10.45
N ALA A 190 6.62 15.17 10.83
CA ALA A 190 6.11 14.03 10.10
C ALA A 190 4.58 14.10 10.02
N ARG A 191 4.04 13.96 8.81
CA ARG A 191 2.60 13.85 8.57
C ARG A 191 2.15 12.42 8.82
N THR A 192 0.99 12.30 9.45
CA THR A 192 0.35 11.00 9.68
C THR A 192 -0.59 10.69 8.52
N SER A 193 -0.56 9.45 8.06
CA SER A 193 -1.51 8.89 7.10
C SER A 193 -2.10 7.59 7.61
N TRP A 194 -3.30 7.26 7.13
CA TRP A 194 -3.94 5.98 7.40
C TRP A 194 -4.81 5.58 6.23
N GLY A 195 -5.14 4.30 6.14
CA GLY A 195 -6.02 3.82 5.09
C GLY A 195 -6.54 2.43 5.33
N TYR A 196 -7.49 2.02 4.51
CA TYR A 196 -8.11 0.71 4.59
C TYR A 196 -8.58 0.22 3.23
N ILE A 197 -8.73 -1.10 3.12
CA ILE A 197 -9.41 -1.78 2.02
C ILE A 197 -10.42 -2.78 2.57
N ALA A 198 -11.53 -2.92 1.86
CA ALA A 198 -12.49 -3.99 2.01
C ALA A 198 -12.85 -4.49 0.61
N GLN A 199 -12.72 -5.78 0.37
CA GLN A 199 -13.02 -6.39 -0.92
C GLN A 199 -13.67 -7.75 -0.76
N ALA A 200 -14.48 -8.10 -1.74
CA ALA A 200 -15.11 -9.39 -1.87
C ALA A 200 -14.99 -9.89 -3.30
N ALA A 201 -14.77 -11.19 -3.47
CA ALA A 201 -14.87 -11.86 -4.75
C ALA A 201 -15.66 -13.17 -4.60
N TYR A 202 -16.34 -13.58 -5.67
CA TYR A 202 -17.12 -14.80 -5.71
C TYR A 202 -16.86 -15.56 -7.01
N ALA A 203 -16.35 -16.78 -6.88
CA ALA A 203 -16.25 -17.73 -7.97
C ALA A 203 -17.62 -18.36 -8.22
N VAL A 204 -18.21 -18.06 -9.37
CA VAL A 204 -19.57 -18.48 -9.71
C VAL A 204 -19.59 -19.99 -10.00
N PRO A 205 -20.36 -20.79 -9.24
CA PRO A 205 -20.38 -22.25 -9.37
C PRO A 205 -20.73 -22.72 -10.78
N ALA A 206 -20.10 -23.82 -11.21
CA ALA A 206 -20.29 -24.40 -12.55
C ALA A 206 -19.97 -23.47 -13.73
N THR A 207 -19.22 -22.38 -13.48
CA THR A 207 -18.74 -21.46 -14.52
C THR A 207 -17.26 -21.16 -14.32
N ASN A 208 -16.66 -20.47 -15.30
CA ASN A 208 -15.29 -19.94 -15.20
C ASN A 208 -15.25 -18.46 -14.80
N VAL A 209 -16.35 -17.93 -14.28
CA VAL A 209 -16.52 -16.52 -13.94
C VAL A 209 -16.20 -16.28 -12.47
N VAL A 210 -15.43 -15.23 -12.20
CA VAL A 210 -15.27 -14.65 -10.87
C VAL A 210 -15.75 -13.21 -10.92
N VAL A 211 -16.66 -12.83 -10.05
CA VAL A 211 -17.08 -11.43 -9.88
C VAL A 211 -16.49 -10.88 -8.60
N GLY A 212 -16.13 -9.60 -8.59
CA GLY A 212 -15.55 -9.00 -7.40
C GLY A 212 -15.83 -7.51 -7.29
N GLY A 213 -15.67 -7.01 -6.07
CA GLY A 213 -15.76 -5.60 -5.74
C GLY A 213 -14.79 -5.23 -4.63
N ALA A 214 -14.25 -4.02 -4.68
CA ALA A 214 -13.34 -3.49 -3.69
C ALA A 214 -13.64 -2.02 -3.41
N TRP A 215 -13.55 -1.61 -2.15
CA TRP A 215 -13.60 -0.22 -1.72
C TRP A 215 -12.52 0.04 -0.68
N GLY A 216 -12.09 1.28 -0.57
CA GLY A 216 -10.98 1.65 0.29
C GLY A 216 -10.54 3.08 0.05
N GLU A 217 -9.77 3.56 1.00
CA GLU A 217 -9.40 4.95 1.12
C GLU A 217 -8.03 5.09 1.78
N SER A 218 -7.25 6.09 1.37
CA SER A 218 -6.09 6.56 2.12
C SER A 218 -6.25 8.03 2.43
N ARG A 219 -5.94 8.41 3.66
CA ARG A 219 -6.06 9.76 4.18
C ARG A 219 -4.76 10.25 4.78
N MET A 220 -4.60 11.57 4.74
CA MET A 220 -3.60 12.29 5.50
C MET A 220 -4.27 13.02 6.66
N ILE A 221 -3.49 13.34 7.69
CA ILE A 221 -3.84 14.28 8.74
C ILE A 221 -2.89 15.47 8.63
N GLU A 222 -3.44 16.68 8.48
CA GLU A 222 -2.67 17.92 8.55
C GLU A 222 -2.01 18.11 9.91
N THR A 223 -0.77 18.57 9.88
CA THR A 223 -0.10 19.08 11.07
C THR A 223 -0.64 20.47 11.42
N ASP A 224 -0.19 21.02 12.55
CA ASP A 224 -0.56 22.39 12.91
C ASP A 224 0.09 23.44 11.98
N ALA A 225 1.27 23.12 11.41
CA ALA A 225 1.91 23.99 10.43
C ALA A 225 1.17 24.00 9.08
N ASP A 226 0.65 22.86 8.64
CA ASP A 226 -0.17 22.77 7.43
C ASP A 226 -1.43 23.64 7.57
N LYS A 227 -2.17 23.49 8.69
CA LYS A 227 -3.39 24.28 8.97
C LYS A 227 -3.13 25.78 9.04
N ALA A 228 -1.97 26.17 9.59
CA ALA A 228 -1.58 27.58 9.67
C ALA A 228 -1.37 28.21 8.29
N GLY A 229 -1.09 27.40 7.25
CA GLY A 229 -0.95 27.82 5.86
C GLY A 229 -2.27 28.15 5.14
N GLY A 230 -3.43 27.80 5.72
CA GLY A 230 -4.75 28.07 5.15
C GLY A 230 -5.27 26.96 4.23
N ALA A 231 -5.99 27.32 3.16
CA ALA A 231 -6.58 26.34 2.24
C ALA A 231 -5.49 25.57 1.47
N ASP A 232 -5.25 24.32 1.88
CA ASP A 232 -4.14 23.52 1.36
C ASP A 232 -4.56 22.62 0.17
N ALA A 233 -3.75 22.62 -0.89
CA ALA A 233 -3.90 21.73 -2.05
C ALA A 233 -3.41 20.30 -1.77
N LEU A 234 -2.76 20.07 -0.63
CA LEU A 234 -2.32 18.77 -0.15
C LEU A 234 -3.48 17.77 -0.08
N VAL A 235 -3.19 16.53 -0.43
CA VAL A 235 -4.18 15.46 -0.47
C VAL A 235 -4.67 15.13 0.94
N LYS A 236 -5.98 15.26 1.14
CA LYS A 236 -6.68 14.86 2.37
C LYS A 236 -7.12 13.41 2.29
N ALA A 237 -7.73 13.02 1.19
CA ALA A 237 -8.24 11.66 1.00
C ALA A 237 -8.23 11.24 -0.47
N ASN A 238 -7.84 10.00 -0.72
CA ASN A 238 -7.96 9.30 -1.98
C ASN A 238 -8.83 8.06 -1.76
N SER A 239 -9.99 8.00 -2.40
CA SER A 239 -10.94 6.89 -2.29
C SER A 239 -11.22 6.25 -3.65
N ALA A 240 -11.36 4.93 -3.69
CA ALA A 240 -11.66 4.20 -4.92
C ALA A 240 -12.59 3.02 -4.67
N ALA A 241 -13.61 2.88 -5.52
CA ALA A 241 -14.50 1.74 -5.59
C ALA A 241 -14.33 1.06 -6.97
N THR A 242 -14.09 -0.24 -6.95
CA THR A 242 -13.83 -1.04 -8.14
C THR A 242 -14.79 -2.21 -8.19
N ALA A 243 -15.32 -2.50 -9.37
CA ALA A 243 -16.01 -3.74 -9.70
C ALA A 243 -15.24 -4.48 -10.78
N SER A 244 -15.16 -5.81 -10.69
CA SER A 244 -14.46 -6.62 -11.68
C SER A 244 -15.21 -7.91 -12.03
N ILE A 245 -14.99 -8.35 -13.27
CA ILE A 245 -15.42 -9.65 -13.79
C ILE A 245 -14.20 -10.30 -14.41
N GLN A 246 -13.88 -11.51 -13.96
CA GLN A 246 -12.80 -12.32 -14.52
C GLN A 246 -13.40 -13.55 -15.19
N TYR A 247 -12.91 -13.88 -16.38
CA TYR A 247 -13.25 -15.12 -17.08
C TYR A 247 -11.98 -15.94 -17.30
N ASN A 248 -11.92 -17.11 -16.67
CA ASN A 248 -10.77 -18.02 -16.76
C ASN A 248 -10.95 -18.99 -17.94
N TRP A 249 -10.31 -18.72 -19.07
CA TRP A 249 -10.37 -19.62 -20.24
C TRP A 249 -9.67 -20.95 -19.96
N THR A 250 -8.53 -20.88 -19.29
CA THR A 250 -7.76 -22.03 -18.84
C THR A 250 -7.14 -21.70 -17.47
N LYS A 251 -6.36 -22.63 -16.91
CA LYS A 251 -5.55 -22.35 -15.70
C LYS A 251 -4.51 -21.24 -15.92
N SER A 252 -4.11 -21.03 -17.17
CA SER A 252 -3.04 -20.12 -17.57
C SER A 252 -3.53 -18.89 -18.33
N LEU A 253 -4.77 -18.86 -18.81
CA LEU A 253 -5.31 -17.77 -19.62
C LEU A 253 -6.59 -17.23 -19.01
N LYS A 254 -6.63 -15.93 -18.72
CA LYS A 254 -7.82 -15.26 -18.20
C LYS A 254 -8.04 -13.88 -18.82
N ASN A 255 -9.30 -13.46 -18.89
CA ASN A 255 -9.67 -12.07 -19.15
C ASN A 255 -10.13 -11.41 -17.86
N VAL A 256 -9.87 -10.12 -17.74
CA VAL A 256 -10.34 -9.28 -16.64
C VAL A 256 -10.97 -8.03 -17.22
N LEU A 257 -12.24 -7.82 -16.88
CA LEU A 257 -12.96 -6.58 -17.06
C LEU A 257 -13.03 -5.88 -15.70
N GLU A 258 -12.69 -4.60 -15.67
CA GLU A 258 -12.72 -3.77 -14.47
C GLU A 258 -13.42 -2.43 -14.75
N ALA A 259 -14.19 -1.95 -13.79
CA ALA A 259 -14.68 -0.59 -13.75
C ALA A 259 -14.36 0.02 -12.38
N THR A 260 -13.72 1.19 -12.37
CA THR A 260 -13.24 1.86 -11.17
C THR A 260 -13.72 3.30 -11.14
N TYR A 261 -14.39 3.68 -10.06
CA TYR A 261 -14.65 5.07 -9.69
C TYR A 261 -13.64 5.49 -8.61
N ALA A 262 -12.99 6.64 -8.80
CA ALA A 262 -12.07 7.20 -7.83
C ALA A 262 -12.32 8.68 -7.57
N GLN A 263 -11.97 9.13 -6.37
CA GLN A 263 -12.06 10.53 -5.96
C GLN A 263 -10.85 10.90 -5.09
N SER A 264 -10.27 12.07 -5.40
CA SER A 264 -9.31 12.75 -4.54
C SER A 264 -9.92 14.02 -3.97
N GLU A 265 -9.75 14.22 -2.67
CA GLU A 265 -10.13 15.42 -1.93
C GLU A 265 -8.87 16.06 -1.34
N ALA A 266 -8.71 17.37 -1.54
CA ALA A 266 -7.67 18.17 -0.89
C ALA A 266 -8.20 18.81 0.40
N PHE A 267 -7.31 19.26 1.29
CA PHE A 267 -7.72 19.94 2.54
C PHE A 267 -8.46 21.25 2.30
N SER A 268 -8.19 21.94 1.20
CA SER A 268 -8.97 23.07 0.66
C SER A 268 -10.42 22.74 0.31
N GLY A 269 -10.81 21.46 0.31
CA GLY A 269 -12.14 20.99 -0.07
C GLY A 269 -12.32 20.75 -1.56
N ALA A 270 -11.30 21.05 -2.38
CA ALA A 270 -11.31 20.74 -3.81
C ALA A 270 -11.40 19.23 -4.04
N LYS A 271 -12.23 18.81 -5.01
CA LYS A 271 -12.45 17.40 -5.35
C LYS A 271 -12.19 17.16 -6.83
N LYS A 272 -11.49 16.07 -7.13
CA LYS A 272 -11.34 15.52 -8.48
C LYS A 272 -11.91 14.10 -8.50
N LYS A 273 -12.62 13.74 -9.57
CA LYS A 273 -13.29 12.44 -9.74
C LYS A 273 -12.90 11.83 -11.08
N SER A 274 -12.78 10.52 -11.12
CA SER A 274 -12.58 9.77 -12.35
C SER A 274 -13.43 8.51 -12.35
N PHE A 275 -13.79 8.10 -13.56
CA PHE A 275 -14.34 6.79 -13.84
C PHE A 275 -13.52 6.16 -14.96
N GLN A 276 -13.09 4.93 -14.76
CA GLN A 276 -12.24 4.19 -15.69
C GLN A 276 -12.79 2.79 -15.92
N GLY A 277 -12.75 2.34 -17.17
CA GLY A 277 -12.93 0.94 -17.53
C GLY A 277 -11.62 0.36 -18.06
N ALA A 278 -11.34 -0.91 -17.76
CA ALA A 278 -10.20 -1.63 -18.28
C ALA A 278 -10.60 -3.06 -18.71
N LEU A 279 -10.02 -3.53 -19.80
CA LEU A 279 -10.14 -4.91 -20.27
C LEU A 279 -8.73 -5.44 -20.55
N GLY A 280 -8.39 -6.56 -19.92
CA GLY A 280 -7.06 -7.17 -20.04
C GLY A 280 -7.13 -8.67 -20.28
N LEU A 281 -6.14 -9.18 -21.02
CA LEU A 281 -5.87 -10.61 -21.20
C LEU A 281 -4.56 -10.93 -20.48
N MET A 282 -4.52 -11.99 -19.69
CA MET A 282 -3.31 -12.45 -19.01
C MET A 282 -3.01 -13.91 -19.31
N LEU A 283 -1.74 -14.18 -19.62
CA LEU A 283 -1.19 -15.49 -19.86
C LEU A 283 -0.09 -15.78 -18.80
N PHE A 284 -0.22 -16.89 -18.09
CA PHE A 284 0.74 -17.40 -17.11
C PHE A 284 1.46 -18.63 -17.69
N PHE A 285 2.79 -18.69 -17.53
CA PHE A 285 3.64 -19.78 -18.00
C PHE A 285 4.40 -20.43 -16.85
#